data_AF-A0A803PUI5-F1
#
_entry.id   AF-A0A803PUI5-F1
#
_cell.length_a   1.000
_cell.length_b   1.000
_cell.length_c   1.000
_cell.angle_alpha   90.00
_cell.angle_beta   90.00
_cell.angle_gamma   90.00
#
_symmetry.space_group_name_H-M   'P 1'
#
loop_
_entity.id
_entity.type
_entity.pdbx_description
1 polymer ?
#
loop_
_entity_poly.entity_id
_entity_poly.type
_entity_poly.pdbx_seq_one_letter_code
_entity_poly.pdbx_strand_id
1 'polypeptide(L)'
;MLQLQNQRRRENLAWPSLIARCFVSCNMVLLTYFALSLVTRFFSNSSSLLLQLSLSALVLLLVMGLGGWFRRLLGIHASAPAFVFFNILFIWCFYVFIIRKGVSLFMDILFNGEVAMLIFGLCSMLKSDPGVVRHVPSFSDKPTEGSVDELNNLDEDLELLASGLSHESAEDSILERRVRYCRNCTAYIKGFDHHCPAFGNCIGQKNYLVFMALLLGFIVTEASFLACSSDCKL
;
A
#
# COMPACT_ATOMS: atom_id res chain seq x y z
N MET A 1 20.20 -30.19 13.22
CA MET A 1 20.78 -30.01 11.87
C MET A 1 19.74 -30.08 10.75
N LEU A 2 18.82 -31.07 10.73
CA LEU A 2 17.77 -31.20 9.70
C LEU A 2 16.84 -29.98 9.59
N GLN A 3 16.40 -29.37 10.70
CA GLN A 3 15.55 -28.17 10.65
C GLN A 3 16.26 -26.95 10.05
N LEU A 4 17.54 -26.73 10.36
CA LEU A 4 18.37 -25.68 9.76
C LEU A 4 18.60 -25.90 8.26
N GLN A 5 18.78 -27.16 7.83
CA GLN A 5 18.91 -27.50 6.40
C GLN A 5 17.59 -27.34 5.65
N ASN A 6 16.45 -27.66 6.27
CA ASN A 6 15.12 -27.48 5.68
C ASN A 6 14.73 -25.99 5.59
N GLN A 7 15.08 -25.21 6.62
CA GLN A 7 14.89 -23.76 6.60
C GLN A 7 15.75 -23.10 5.51
N ARG A 8 17.05 -23.44 5.44
CA ARG A 8 17.96 -22.95 4.40
C ARG A 8 17.50 -23.35 2.99
N ARG A 9 16.96 -24.57 2.83
CA ARG A 9 16.39 -25.04 1.56
C ARG A 9 15.11 -24.27 1.18
N ARG A 10 14.22 -23.98 2.13
CA ARG A 10 13.02 -23.14 1.91
C ARG A 10 13.39 -21.69 1.56
N GLU A 11 14.35 -21.11 2.27
CA GLU A 11 14.86 -19.76 2.00
C GLU A 11 15.47 -19.67 0.59
N ASN A 12 16.27 -20.67 0.19
CA ASN A 12 16.85 -20.76 -1.14
C ASN A 12 15.81 -20.97 -2.26
N LEU A 13 14.68 -21.64 -2.00
CA LEU A 13 13.58 -21.78 -2.97
C LEU A 13 12.72 -20.51 -3.06
N ALA A 14 12.58 -19.78 -1.94
CA ALA A 14 11.79 -18.55 -1.87
C ALA A 14 12.48 -17.36 -2.54
N TRP A 15 13.81 -17.27 -2.47
CA TRP A 15 14.62 -16.19 -3.03
C TRP A 15 14.39 -15.93 -4.53
N PRO A 16 14.49 -16.94 -5.43
CA PRO A 16 14.21 -16.75 -6.85
C PRO A 16 12.79 -16.24 -7.12
N SER A 17 11.82 -16.73 -6.36
CA SER A 17 10.42 -16.30 -6.49
C SER A 17 10.20 -14.84 -6.04
N LEU A 18 10.94 -14.39 -5.02
CA LEU A 18 10.89 -13.02 -4.52
C LEU A 18 11.53 -12.05 -5.52
N ILE A 19 12.69 -12.41 -6.06
CA ILE A 19 13.39 -11.64 -7.10
C ILE A 19 12.50 -11.49 -8.34
N ALA A 20 11.84 -12.57 -8.79
CA ALA A 20 10.91 -12.52 -9.90
C ALA A 20 9.75 -11.55 -9.66
N ARG A 21 9.14 -11.57 -8.46
CA ARG A 21 8.07 -10.63 -8.08
C ARG A 21 8.54 -9.18 -8.09
N CYS A 22 9.76 -8.91 -7.60
CA CYS A 22 10.36 -7.58 -7.64
C CYS A 22 10.66 -7.11 -9.07
N PHE A 23 11.18 -8.01 -9.92
CA PHE A 23 11.42 -7.73 -11.33
C PHE A 23 10.13 -7.34 -12.05
N VAL A 24 9.04 -8.09 -11.82
CA VAL A 24 7.72 -7.78 -12.38
C VAL A 24 7.24 -6.40 -11.92
N SER A 25 7.37 -6.08 -10.62
CA SER A 25 6.99 -4.76 -10.10
C SER A 25 7.80 -3.63 -10.73
N CYS A 26 9.12 -3.80 -10.87
CA CYS A 26 10.00 -2.82 -11.52
C CYS A 26 9.60 -2.58 -12.99
N ASN A 27 9.39 -3.65 -13.76
CA ASN A 27 8.96 -3.54 -15.16
C ASN A 27 7.59 -2.86 -15.30
N MET A 28 6.66 -3.12 -14.37
CA MET A 28 5.37 -2.44 -14.35
C MET A 28 5.54 -0.94 -14.12
N VAL A 29 6.40 -0.52 -13.19
CA VAL A 29 6.71 0.91 -12.98
C VAL A 29 7.29 1.54 -14.24
N LEU A 30 8.28 0.90 -14.88
CA LEU A 30 8.88 1.39 -16.12
C LEU A 30 7.85 1.53 -17.24
N LEU A 31 6.98 0.54 -17.42
CA LEU A 31 5.91 0.58 -18.42
C LEU A 31 4.92 1.71 -18.14
N THR A 32 4.54 1.89 -16.87
CA THR A 32 3.64 2.96 -16.44
C THR A 32 4.21 4.33 -16.78
N TYR A 33 5.46 4.62 -16.40
CA TYR A 33 6.08 5.91 -16.70
C TYR A 33 6.42 6.10 -18.18
N PHE A 34 6.75 5.03 -18.90
CA PHE A 34 6.87 5.08 -20.35
C PHE A 34 5.54 5.51 -20.98
N ALA A 35 4.43 4.88 -20.61
CA ALA A 35 3.12 5.23 -21.14
C ALA A 35 2.69 6.66 -20.77
N LEU A 36 2.94 7.09 -19.53
CA LEU A 36 2.71 8.48 -19.10
C LEU A 36 3.54 9.49 -19.91
N SER A 37 4.80 9.16 -20.22
CA SER A 37 5.65 10.03 -21.04
C SER A 37 5.13 10.21 -22.47
N LEU A 38 4.37 9.24 -23.00
CA LEU A 38 3.71 9.39 -24.29
C LEU A 38 2.59 10.43 -24.20
N VAL A 39 1.82 10.45 -23.10
CA VAL A 39 0.77 11.46 -22.90
C VAL A 39 1.37 12.85 -22.88
N THR A 40 2.41 13.08 -22.08
CA THR A 40 3.06 14.39 -22.01
C THR A 40 3.66 14.77 -23.36
N ARG A 41 4.33 13.84 -24.07
CA ARG A 41 4.95 14.12 -25.37
C ARG A 41 3.95 14.43 -26.49
N PHE A 42 2.86 13.68 -26.61
CA PHE A 42 1.89 13.86 -27.70
C PHE A 42 0.96 15.05 -27.47
N PHE A 43 0.68 15.40 -26.21
CA PHE A 43 -0.31 16.42 -25.88
C PHE A 43 0.30 17.73 -25.32
N SER A 44 1.63 17.82 -25.13
CA SER A 44 2.34 19.00 -24.57
C SER A 44 2.03 20.33 -25.29
N ASN A 45 1.87 20.32 -26.61
CA ASN A 45 1.77 21.56 -27.40
C ASN A 45 0.34 22.12 -27.57
N SER A 46 -0.72 21.39 -27.19
CA SER A 46 -2.09 21.76 -27.58
C SER A 46 -3.17 21.55 -26.52
N SER A 47 -2.81 21.06 -25.33
CA SER A 47 -3.77 20.71 -24.28
C SER A 47 -3.52 21.45 -22.97
N SER A 48 -4.58 21.72 -22.22
CA SER A 48 -4.47 22.26 -20.87
C SER A 48 -3.90 21.22 -19.90
N LEU A 49 -3.24 21.68 -18.83
CA LEU A 49 -2.72 20.79 -17.77
C LEU A 49 -3.80 19.85 -17.23
N LEU A 50 -5.03 20.33 -17.06
CA LEU A 50 -6.16 19.52 -16.61
C LEU A 50 -6.47 18.36 -17.56
N LEU A 51 -6.40 18.60 -18.88
CA LEU A 51 -6.61 17.56 -19.88
C LEU A 51 -5.44 16.56 -19.90
N GLN A 52 -4.21 17.01 -19.68
CA GLN A 52 -3.05 16.11 -19.56
C GLN A 52 -3.11 15.23 -18.32
N LEU A 53 -3.57 15.77 -17.18
CA LEU A 53 -3.77 15.01 -15.96
C LEU A 53 -4.90 13.98 -16.11
N SER A 54 -6.01 14.34 -16.77
CA SER A 54 -7.11 13.40 -16.99
C SER A 54 -6.74 12.28 -17.98
N LEU A 55 -6.00 12.60 -19.05
CA LEU A 55 -5.46 11.60 -19.97
C LEU A 55 -4.43 10.70 -19.29
N SER A 56 -3.54 11.27 -18.47
CA SER A 56 -2.60 10.51 -17.65
C SER A 56 -3.32 9.54 -16.72
N ALA A 57 -4.38 9.97 -16.03
CA ALA A 57 -5.19 9.11 -15.18
C ALA A 57 -5.87 7.97 -15.97
N LEU A 58 -6.39 8.25 -17.17
CA LEU A 58 -6.97 7.22 -18.03
C LEU A 58 -5.93 6.19 -18.48
N VAL A 59 -4.74 6.65 -18.90
CA VAL A 59 -3.62 5.78 -19.30
C VAL A 59 -3.15 4.94 -18.11
N LEU A 60 -3.06 5.51 -16.91
CA LEU A 60 -2.73 4.77 -15.69
C LEU A 60 -3.73 3.64 -15.44
N LEU A 61 -5.04 3.92 -15.52
CA LEU A 61 -6.08 2.91 -15.35
C LEU A 61 -5.97 1.79 -16.40
N LEU A 62 -5.69 2.14 -17.65
CA LEU A 62 -5.50 1.16 -18.73
C LEU A 62 -4.26 0.30 -18.50
N VAL A 63 -3.10 0.89 -18.21
CA VAL A 63 -1.85 0.16 -17.97
C VAL A 63 -1.97 -0.74 -16.75
N MET A 64 -2.51 -0.24 -15.65
CA MET A 64 -2.69 -1.01 -14.41
C MET A 64 -3.74 -2.12 -14.59
N GLY A 65 -4.83 -1.86 -15.31
CA GLY A 65 -5.88 -2.82 -15.62
C GLY A 65 -5.40 -3.95 -16.53
N LEU A 66 -4.79 -3.61 -17.67
CA LEU A 66 -4.24 -4.57 -18.63
C LEU A 66 -3.06 -5.35 -18.02
N GLY A 67 -2.17 -4.66 -17.32
CA GLY A 67 -1.06 -5.30 -16.59
C GLY A 67 -1.58 -6.26 -15.52
N GLY A 68 -2.65 -5.90 -14.81
CA GLY A 68 -3.33 -6.78 -13.86
C GLY A 68 -3.96 -8.01 -14.52
N TRP A 69 -4.65 -7.82 -15.64
CA TRP A 69 -5.24 -8.91 -16.41
C TRP A 69 -4.18 -9.87 -16.94
N PHE A 70 -3.10 -9.35 -17.54
CA PHE A 70 -2.00 -10.15 -18.07
C PHE A 70 -1.27 -10.95 -16.98
N ARG A 71 -1.04 -10.33 -15.80
CA ARG A 71 -0.47 -11.05 -14.64
C ARG A 71 -1.34 -12.21 -14.19
N ARG A 72 -2.67 -12.02 -14.15
CA ARG A 72 -3.61 -13.10 -13.82
C ARG A 72 -3.58 -14.22 -14.86
N LEU A 73 -3.54 -13.88 -16.15
CA LEU A 73 -3.45 -14.85 -17.25
C LEU A 73 -2.18 -15.71 -17.15
N LEU A 74 -1.04 -15.11 -16.84
CA LEU A 74 0.24 -15.81 -16.72
C LEU A 74 0.50 -16.44 -15.34
N GLY A 75 -0.39 -16.24 -14.36
CA GLY A 75 -0.17 -16.68 -12.97
C GLY A 75 1.00 -15.99 -12.25
N ILE A 76 1.49 -14.87 -12.78
CA ILE A 76 2.66 -14.15 -12.24
C ILE A 76 2.20 -13.17 -11.16
N HIS A 77 2.88 -13.19 -10.03
CA HIS A 77 2.60 -12.30 -8.91
C HIS A 77 3.57 -11.12 -8.93
N ALA A 78 3.07 -9.92 -8.64
CA ALA A 78 3.88 -8.74 -8.39
C ALA A 78 3.98 -8.50 -6.87
N SER A 79 5.09 -7.90 -6.42
CA SER A 79 5.24 -7.46 -5.04
C SER A 79 4.73 -6.03 -4.90
N ALA A 80 3.64 -5.84 -4.15
CA ALA A 80 3.07 -4.51 -3.91
C ALA A 80 4.05 -3.57 -3.18
N PRO A 81 4.80 -3.99 -2.14
CA PRO A 81 5.82 -3.14 -1.52
C PRO A 81 6.94 -2.76 -2.50
N ALA A 82 7.37 -3.72 -3.34
CA ALA A 82 8.39 -3.43 -4.35
C ALA A 82 7.88 -2.44 -5.40
N PHE A 83 6.60 -2.51 -5.78
CA PHE A 83 5.99 -1.56 -6.71
C PHE A 83 6.04 -0.13 -6.16
N VAL A 84 5.64 0.07 -4.90
CA VAL A 84 5.71 1.40 -4.24
C VAL A 84 7.16 1.90 -4.16
N PHE A 85 8.09 1.03 -3.75
CA PHE A 85 9.50 1.39 -3.66
C PHE A 85 10.10 1.80 -5.02
N PHE A 86 9.88 1.00 -6.07
CA PHE A 86 10.41 1.30 -7.40
C PHE A 86 9.75 2.53 -8.01
N ASN A 87 8.48 2.82 -7.70
CA ASN A 87 7.80 4.04 -8.14
C ASN A 87 8.49 5.30 -7.55
N ILE A 88 8.69 5.35 -6.23
CA ILE A 88 9.42 6.46 -5.57
C ILE A 88 10.84 6.59 -6.14
N LEU A 89 11.57 5.47 -6.26
CA LEU A 89 12.93 5.45 -6.77
C LEU A 89 12.99 5.96 -8.21
N PHE A 90 12.06 5.53 -9.07
CA PHE A 90 12.01 5.96 -10.46
C PHE A 90 11.76 7.47 -10.55
N ILE A 91 10.74 7.99 -9.85
CA ILE A 91 10.43 9.42 -9.81
C ILE A 91 11.66 10.22 -9.40
N TRP A 92 12.29 9.83 -8.28
CA TRP A 92 13.44 10.56 -7.73
C TRP A 92 14.65 10.51 -8.66
N CYS A 93 15.00 9.34 -9.19
CA CYS A 93 16.09 9.19 -10.15
C CYS A 93 15.85 10.02 -11.42
N PHE A 94 14.67 9.89 -12.03
CA PHE A 94 14.33 10.64 -13.24
C PHE A 94 14.37 12.14 -12.97
N TYR A 95 13.84 12.58 -11.84
CA TYR A 95 13.90 13.97 -11.42
C TYR A 95 15.34 14.48 -11.34
N VAL A 96 16.20 13.80 -10.58
CA VAL A 96 17.60 14.21 -10.35
C VAL A 96 18.41 14.24 -11.65
N PHE A 97 18.24 13.24 -12.52
CA PHE A 97 19.07 13.13 -13.73
C PHE A 97 18.56 13.96 -14.92
N ILE A 98 17.25 14.15 -15.03
CA ILE A 98 16.60 14.76 -16.20
C ILE A 98 16.02 16.14 -15.85
N ILE A 99 15.05 16.19 -14.93
CA ILE A 99 14.22 17.38 -14.67
C ILE A 99 15.00 18.47 -13.93
N ARG A 100 15.85 18.10 -12.98
CA ARG A 100 16.54 19.01 -12.05
C ARG A 100 17.30 20.14 -12.72
N LYS A 101 17.79 19.93 -13.95
CA LYS A 101 18.56 20.92 -14.71
C LYS A 101 17.73 22.14 -15.13
N GLY A 102 16.40 22.00 -15.22
CA GLY A 102 15.49 23.03 -15.72
C GLY A 102 14.61 23.70 -14.66
N VAL A 103 14.76 23.34 -13.38
CA VAL A 103 13.89 23.81 -12.29
C VAL A 103 14.62 24.81 -11.39
N SER A 104 13.86 25.73 -10.78
CA SER A 104 14.41 26.69 -9.82
C SER A 104 14.82 26.00 -8.51
N LEU A 105 15.75 26.62 -7.76
CA LEU A 105 16.18 26.11 -6.46
C LEU A 105 15.00 25.88 -5.48
N PHE A 106 14.01 26.76 -5.51
CA PHE A 106 12.81 26.63 -4.68
C PHE A 106 12.02 25.36 -5.02
N MET A 107 11.79 25.11 -6.32
CA MET A 107 11.10 23.89 -6.77
C MET A 107 11.94 22.63 -6.51
N ASP A 108 13.28 22.73 -6.56
CA ASP A 108 14.19 21.65 -6.18
C ASP A 108 14.06 21.26 -4.71
N ILE A 109 14.07 22.24 -3.82
CA ILE A 109 13.87 22.00 -2.39
C ILE A 109 12.47 21.42 -2.12
N LEU A 110 11.44 21.99 -2.76
CA LEU A 110 10.06 21.52 -2.60
C LEU A 110 9.91 20.06 -3.01
N PHE A 111 10.37 19.70 -4.21
CA PHE A 111 10.24 18.34 -4.74
C PHE A 111 11.02 17.30 -3.93
N ASN A 112 12.26 17.62 -3.53
CA ASN A 112 13.02 16.73 -2.65
C ASN A 112 12.36 16.61 -1.27
N GLY A 113 11.71 17.67 -0.77
CA GLY A 113 10.89 17.65 0.43
C GLY A 113 9.69 16.70 0.32
N GLU A 114 8.98 16.73 -0.82
CA GLU A 114 7.89 15.80 -1.11
C GLU A 114 8.37 14.34 -1.11
N VAL A 115 9.48 14.04 -1.81
CA VAL A 115 10.06 12.68 -1.83
C VAL A 115 10.50 12.24 -0.43
N ALA A 116 11.12 13.13 0.35
CA ALA A 116 11.51 12.84 1.73
C ALA A 116 10.29 12.54 2.62
N MET A 117 9.20 13.30 2.44
CA MET A 117 7.91 13.06 3.11
C MET A 117 7.32 11.69 2.74
N LEU A 118 7.40 11.28 1.47
CA LEU A 118 6.97 9.94 1.04
C LEU A 118 7.80 8.83 1.70
N ILE A 119 9.13 8.97 1.72
CA ILE A 119 10.01 7.97 2.33
C ILE A 119 9.74 7.88 3.84
N PHE A 120 9.65 9.03 4.52
CA PHE A 120 9.32 9.09 5.95
C PHE A 120 7.95 8.48 6.24
N GLY A 121 6.92 8.86 5.47
CA GLY A 121 5.57 8.33 5.62
C GLY A 121 5.50 6.83 5.35
N LEU A 122 6.22 6.33 4.35
CA LEU A 122 6.35 4.90 4.09
C LEU A 122 6.98 4.18 5.28
N CYS A 123 8.14 4.65 5.77
CA CYS A 123 8.78 4.08 6.95
C CYS A 123 7.90 4.13 8.19
N SER A 124 7.13 5.21 8.36
CA SER A 124 6.16 5.34 9.45
C SER A 124 5.06 4.28 9.30
N MET A 125 4.44 4.14 8.13
CA MET A 125 3.38 3.17 7.88
C MET A 125 3.80 1.72 8.12
N LEU A 126 5.04 1.37 7.78
CA LEU A 126 5.60 0.03 8.05
C LEU A 126 5.74 -0.27 9.55
N LYS A 127 5.89 0.76 10.39
CA LYS A 127 6.16 0.63 11.84
C LYS A 127 4.95 0.98 12.72
N SER A 128 3.95 1.65 12.16
CA SER A 128 2.79 2.13 12.91
C SER A 128 1.99 0.96 13.50
N ASP A 129 1.58 1.12 14.76
CA ASP A 129 0.54 0.25 15.36
C ASP A 129 -0.80 0.57 14.69
N PRO A 130 -1.45 -0.39 14.01
CA PRO A 130 -2.78 -0.18 13.44
C PRO A 130 -3.89 -0.06 14.49
N GLY A 131 -3.59 -0.36 15.75
CA GLY A 131 -4.57 -0.50 16.83
C GLY A 131 -4.78 -1.95 17.22
N VAL A 132 -3.69 -2.73 17.34
CA VAL A 132 -3.74 -4.13 17.74
C VAL A 132 -4.30 -4.26 19.17
N VAL A 133 -5.33 -5.08 19.34
CA VAL A 133 -5.94 -5.40 20.64
C VAL A 133 -5.18 -6.57 21.26
N ARG A 134 -4.45 -6.33 22.36
CA ARG A 134 -3.61 -7.35 23.02
C ARG A 134 -4.35 -8.21 24.05
N HIS A 135 -5.49 -7.73 24.55
CA HIS A 135 -6.32 -8.45 25.51
C HIS A 135 -7.74 -8.51 25.00
N VAL A 136 -8.14 -9.68 24.49
CA VAL A 136 -9.54 -10.09 24.58
C VAL A 136 -9.73 -10.50 26.04
N PRO A 137 -10.69 -9.93 26.80
CA PRO A 137 -10.95 -10.39 28.16
C PRO A 137 -11.28 -11.88 28.11
N SER A 138 -10.38 -12.73 28.62
CA SER A 138 -10.74 -14.11 28.92
C SER A 138 -11.78 -14.06 30.02
N PHE A 139 -13.03 -14.43 29.70
CA PHE A 139 -13.93 -14.95 30.72
C PHE A 139 -13.38 -16.31 31.16
N SER A 140 -12.52 -16.31 32.18
CA SER A 140 -12.30 -17.45 33.08
C SER A 140 -13.08 -17.10 34.35
N ASP A 141 -13.97 -17.92 34.90
CA ASP A 141 -13.77 -19.33 35.22
C ASP A 141 -15.05 -20.17 35.04
N LYS A 142 -14.93 -21.31 34.33
CA LYS A 142 -15.47 -22.61 34.78
C LYS A 142 -14.86 -23.74 33.94
N PRO A 143 -14.36 -24.83 34.56
CA PRO A 143 -13.77 -25.94 33.83
C PRO A 143 -14.87 -26.90 33.38
N THR A 144 -14.97 -27.15 32.08
CA THR A 144 -15.62 -28.36 31.59
C THR A 144 -14.90 -28.85 30.34
N GLU A 145 -14.46 -30.11 30.42
CA GLU A 145 -13.83 -30.88 29.37
C GLU A 145 -14.69 -30.87 28.09
N GLY A 146 -14.08 -30.60 26.93
CA GLY A 146 -14.75 -30.58 25.63
C GLY A 146 -13.75 -30.58 24.49
N SER A 147 -14.07 -31.30 23.42
CA SER A 147 -13.20 -31.79 22.35
C SER A 147 -12.78 -30.77 21.27
N VAL A 148 -11.78 -31.17 20.47
CA VAL A 148 -10.96 -30.44 19.48
C VAL A 148 -11.72 -29.76 18.31
N ASP A 149 -13.06 -29.70 18.32
CA ASP A 149 -13.88 -29.04 17.27
C ASP A 149 -14.27 -27.59 17.61
N GLU A 150 -13.82 -27.06 18.74
CA GLU A 150 -14.27 -25.79 19.35
C GLU A 150 -13.48 -24.53 18.93
N LEU A 151 -12.53 -24.62 17.99
CA LEU A 151 -11.70 -23.47 17.59
C LEU A 151 -12.37 -22.56 16.55
N ASN A 152 -13.26 -23.10 15.70
CA ASN A 152 -13.96 -22.31 14.68
C ASN A 152 -15.19 -21.59 15.24
N ASN A 153 -15.86 -22.15 16.24
CA ASN A 153 -17.07 -21.57 16.84
C ASN A 153 -16.73 -20.39 17.78
N LEU A 154 -15.53 -20.38 18.37
CA LEU A 154 -15.09 -19.33 19.28
C LEU A 154 -14.87 -17.97 18.60
N ASP A 155 -14.45 -17.97 17.33
CA ASP A 155 -14.29 -16.77 16.51
C ASP A 155 -15.65 -16.14 16.16
N GLU A 156 -16.65 -16.96 15.86
CA GLU A 156 -18.03 -16.51 15.57
C GLU A 156 -18.73 -16.00 16.84
N ASP A 157 -18.59 -16.70 17.97
CA ASP A 157 -19.20 -16.31 19.24
C ASP A 157 -18.61 -15.00 19.81
N LEU A 158 -17.32 -14.73 19.55
CA LEU A 158 -16.68 -13.47 19.94
C LEU A 158 -17.14 -12.29 19.06
N GLU A 159 -17.34 -12.50 17.76
CA GLU A 159 -17.97 -11.49 16.88
C GLU A 159 -19.42 -11.21 17.31
N LEU A 160 -20.16 -12.25 17.71
CA LEU A 160 -21.54 -12.14 18.17
C LEU A 160 -21.64 -11.41 19.52
N LEU A 161 -20.76 -11.70 20.49
CA LEU A 161 -20.72 -11.00 21.78
C LEU A 161 -20.30 -9.53 21.65
N ALA A 162 -19.38 -9.22 20.72
CA ALA A 162 -19.02 -7.84 20.41
C ALA A 162 -20.19 -7.06 19.78
N SER A 163 -21.10 -7.75 19.08
CA SER A 163 -22.31 -7.16 18.50
C SER A 163 -23.49 -7.05 19.48
N GLY A 164 -23.53 -7.87 20.54
CA GLY A 164 -24.63 -7.91 21.51
C GLY A 164 -24.63 -6.77 22.55
N LEU A 165 -23.50 -6.11 22.78
CA LEU A 165 -23.38 -5.01 23.77
C LEU A 165 -23.81 -3.63 23.22
N SER A 166 -24.26 -3.53 21.97
CA SER A 166 -24.54 -2.24 21.31
C SER A 166 -25.97 -1.74 21.45
N HIS A 167 -26.77 -2.28 22.37
CA HIS A 167 -28.18 -1.89 22.49
C HIS A 167 -28.49 -1.06 23.73
N GLU A 168 -27.74 0.02 23.96
CA GLU A 168 -28.23 1.14 24.78
C GLU A 168 -27.45 2.44 24.49
N SER A 169 -28.12 3.36 23.78
CA SER A 169 -27.92 4.82 23.71
C SER A 169 -26.53 5.41 23.35
N ALA A 170 -26.38 5.86 22.09
CA ALA A 170 -25.85 7.17 21.67
C ALA A 170 -25.31 7.11 20.23
N GLU A 171 -26.14 7.58 19.30
CA GLU A 171 -25.84 7.83 17.88
C GLU A 171 -24.73 8.89 17.73
N ASP A 172 -23.47 8.47 17.89
CA ASP A 172 -22.29 9.10 17.24
C ASP A 172 -20.99 8.27 17.43
N SER A 173 -21.04 7.19 18.22
CA SER A 173 -19.85 6.43 18.64
C SER A 173 -19.71 5.02 18.02
N ILE A 174 -20.65 4.61 17.16
CA ILE A 174 -20.73 3.25 16.61
C ILE A 174 -19.69 2.99 15.50
N LEU A 175 -19.15 4.05 14.89
CA LEU A 175 -18.07 3.93 13.91
C LEU A 175 -16.70 3.67 14.58
N GLU A 176 -16.55 4.03 15.86
CA GLU A 176 -15.26 4.17 16.52
C GLU A 176 -14.84 2.95 17.38
N ARG A 177 -15.61 1.86 17.30
CA ARG A 177 -15.47 0.69 18.19
C ARG A 177 -15.49 -0.68 17.52
N ARG A 178 -15.52 -0.76 16.18
CA ARG A 178 -15.52 -2.07 15.51
C ARG A 178 -14.10 -2.64 15.49
N VAL A 179 -13.87 -3.64 16.33
CA VAL A 179 -12.68 -4.49 16.30
C VAL A 179 -12.96 -5.63 15.32
N ARG A 180 -12.05 -5.92 14.40
CA ARG A 180 -12.18 -7.04 13.46
C ARG A 180 -10.88 -7.84 13.38
N TYR A 181 -11.00 -9.13 13.08
CA TYR A 181 -9.84 -10.00 12.95
C TYR A 181 -9.20 -9.89 11.56
N CYS A 182 -7.89 -9.66 11.52
CA CYS A 182 -7.11 -9.75 10.29
C CYS A 182 -6.40 -11.09 10.20
N ARG A 183 -6.78 -11.92 9.22
CA ARG A 183 -6.14 -13.23 8.97
C ARG A 183 -4.65 -13.13 8.59
N ASN A 184 -4.25 -12.06 7.89
CA ASN A 184 -2.86 -11.88 7.47
C ASN A 184 -1.92 -11.52 8.62
N CYS A 185 -2.39 -10.72 9.57
CA CYS A 185 -1.62 -10.31 10.75
C CYS A 185 -1.91 -11.18 11.98
N THR A 186 -2.87 -12.11 11.86
CA THR A 186 -3.38 -12.95 12.96
C THR A 186 -3.64 -12.15 14.23
N ALA A 187 -4.38 -11.04 14.09
CA ALA A 187 -4.58 -10.07 15.16
C ALA A 187 -5.92 -9.35 15.03
N TYR A 188 -6.53 -9.03 16.16
CA TYR A 188 -7.69 -8.15 16.23
C TYR A 188 -7.26 -6.69 16.15
N ILE A 189 -7.84 -5.94 15.21
CA ILE A 189 -7.48 -4.56 14.92
C ILE A 189 -8.68 -3.66 15.22
N LYS A 190 -8.48 -2.62 16.04
CA LYS A 190 -9.51 -1.62 16.33
C LYS A 190 -9.69 -0.65 15.14
N GLY A 191 -10.94 -0.44 14.74
CA GLY A 191 -11.25 0.38 13.57
C GLY A 191 -10.65 -0.19 12.29
N PHE A 192 -10.62 -1.52 12.17
CA PHE A 192 -10.04 -2.22 11.03
C PHE A 192 -10.71 -1.79 9.72
N ASP A 193 -9.90 -1.21 8.84
CA ASP A 193 -10.29 -0.89 7.47
C ASP A 193 -9.90 -2.06 6.56
N HIS A 194 -8.59 -2.28 6.37
CA HIS A 194 -8.08 -3.39 5.56
C HIS A 194 -6.64 -3.78 5.93
N HIS A 195 -6.19 -4.95 5.49
CA HIS A 195 -4.77 -5.27 5.44
C HIS A 195 -4.20 -4.77 4.12
N CYS A 196 -3.20 -3.89 4.16
CA CYS A 196 -2.60 -3.33 2.95
C CYS A 196 -1.32 -4.08 2.59
N PRO A 197 -1.30 -4.89 1.51
CA PRO A 197 -0.10 -5.65 1.13
C PRO A 197 1.07 -4.75 0.73
N ALA A 198 0.82 -3.52 0.28
CA ALA A 198 1.86 -2.56 -0.10
C ALA A 198 2.72 -2.12 1.10
N PHE A 199 2.13 -2.10 2.30
CA PHE A 199 2.82 -1.77 3.54
C PHE A 199 3.08 -3.00 4.41
N GLY A 200 2.52 -4.17 4.05
CA GLY A 200 2.59 -5.37 4.89
C GLY A 200 1.99 -5.16 6.29
N ASN A 201 1.08 -4.19 6.44
CA ASN A 201 0.51 -3.76 7.71
C ASN A 201 -1.00 -3.55 7.58
N CYS A 202 -1.74 -3.65 8.68
CA CYS A 202 -3.14 -3.27 8.72
C CYS A 202 -3.28 -1.75 8.69
N ILE A 203 -4.38 -1.27 8.12
CA ILE A 203 -4.88 0.08 8.26
C ILE A 203 -6.03 0.03 9.26
N GLY A 204 -5.86 0.74 10.35
CA GLY A 204 -6.82 0.78 11.45
C GLY A 204 -6.84 2.16 12.11
N GLN A 205 -7.57 2.27 13.22
CA GLN A 205 -7.88 3.57 13.83
C GLN A 205 -6.63 4.42 14.11
N LYS A 206 -5.53 3.79 14.56
CA LYS A 206 -4.33 4.52 15.02
C LYS A 206 -3.42 5.01 13.88
N ASN A 207 -3.48 4.41 12.70
CA ASN A 207 -2.59 4.76 11.58
C ASN A 207 -3.34 5.25 10.33
N TYR A 208 -4.68 5.33 10.38
CA TYR A 208 -5.52 5.79 9.28
C TYR A 208 -5.11 7.18 8.74
N LEU A 209 -4.86 8.14 9.63
CA LEU A 209 -4.46 9.50 9.22
C LEU A 209 -3.09 9.52 8.52
N VAL A 210 -2.15 8.71 9.00
CA VAL A 210 -0.81 8.58 8.37
C VAL A 210 -0.96 7.96 6.98
N PHE A 211 -1.82 6.95 6.83
CA PHE A 211 -2.13 6.34 5.54
C PHE A 211 -2.73 7.36 4.57
N MET A 212 -3.71 8.15 5.01
CA MET A 212 -4.34 9.18 4.16
C MET A 212 -3.38 10.30 3.77
N ALA A 213 -2.55 10.78 4.71
CA ALA A 213 -1.50 11.75 4.41
C ALA A 213 -0.49 11.22 3.39
N LEU A 214 -0.11 9.95 3.50
CA LEU A 214 0.80 9.30 2.56
C LEU A 214 0.17 9.15 1.17
N LEU A 215 -1.11 8.76 1.07
CA LEU A 215 -1.83 8.70 -0.21
C LEU A 215 -1.92 10.06 -0.90
N LEU A 216 -2.26 11.11 -0.13
CA LEU A 216 -2.28 12.47 -0.65
C LEU A 216 -0.88 12.89 -1.12
N GLY A 217 0.15 12.58 -0.35
CA GLY A 217 1.54 12.80 -0.73
C GLY A 217 1.88 12.16 -2.08
N PHE A 218 1.50 10.89 -2.30
CA PHE A 218 1.75 10.22 -3.58
C PHE A 218 1.09 10.94 -4.75
N ILE A 219 -0.17 11.35 -4.59
CA ILE A 219 -0.92 12.08 -5.63
C ILE A 219 -0.25 13.42 -5.94
N VAL A 220 0.14 14.17 -4.90
CA VAL A 220 0.81 15.47 -5.06
C VAL A 220 2.16 15.29 -5.75
N THR A 221 2.99 14.36 -5.31
CA THR A 221 4.31 14.10 -5.92
C THR A 221 4.20 13.62 -7.37
N GLU A 222 3.22 12.76 -7.69
CA GLU A 222 2.98 12.34 -9.07
C GLU A 222 2.52 13.52 -9.96
N ALA A 223 1.63 14.37 -9.44
CA ALA A 223 1.18 15.56 -10.16
C ALA A 223 2.33 16.56 -10.39
N SER A 224 3.13 16.83 -9.34
CA SER A 224 4.34 17.66 -9.40
C SER A 224 5.33 17.09 -10.43
N PHE A 225 5.57 15.78 -10.42
CA PHE A 225 6.44 15.11 -11.37
C PHE A 225 5.94 15.26 -12.82
N LEU A 226 4.66 15.01 -13.08
CA LEU A 226 4.07 15.15 -14.42
C LEU A 226 4.13 16.58 -14.94
N ALA A 227 3.86 17.57 -14.08
CA ALA A 227 3.95 18.99 -14.44
C ALA A 227 5.40 19.39 -14.77
N CYS A 228 6.38 19.00 -13.96
CA CYS A 228 7.78 19.29 -14.28
C CYS A 228 8.27 18.52 -15.52
N SER A 229 7.74 17.31 -15.76
CA SER A 229 8.08 16.53 -16.96
C SER A 229 7.49 17.11 -18.24
N SER A 230 6.32 17.77 -18.19
CA SER A 230 5.73 18.41 -19.38
C SER A 230 6.50 19.65 -19.83
N ASP A 231 7.14 20.34 -18.89
CA ASP A 231 7.93 21.54 -19.16
C ASP A 231 9.35 21.21 -19.65
N CYS A 232 9.85 20.02 -19.29
CA CYS A 232 11.17 19.55 -19.70
C CYS A 232 11.12 19.03 -21.15
N LYS A 233 11.41 19.90 -22.12
CA LYS A 233 11.66 19.49 -23.51
C LYS A 233 12.98 18.71 -23.58
N LEU A 234 12.89 17.38 -23.52
CA LEU A 234 13.98 16.46 -23.86
C LEU A 234 14.36 16.55 -25.34
#